data_AF-W1WAV6-F1
#
_entry.id   AF-W1WAV6-F1
#
_cell.length_a   1.000
_cell.length_b   1.000
_cell.length_c   1.000
_cell.angle_alpha   90.00
_cell.angle_beta   90.00
_cell.angle_gamma   90.00
#
_symmetry.space_group_name_H-M   'P 1'
#
loop_
_entity.id
_entity.type
_entity.pdbx_description
1 polymer ?
#
loop_
_entity_poly.entity_id
_entity_poly.type
_entity_poly.pdbx_seq_one_letter_code
_entity_poly.pdbx_strand_id
1 'polypeptide(L)'
;AYMNTLKTIVEAKPDSISIHVPQALLWLRDLGYTGAVEADTGLNIFNGSALQVWEDLHMSSVAPSLELTLTQLVSLQKSTNLPLEVMVHGYTEMMISEYCAIASFVGTGKKENCPMPCVSEDYALKDRKGEVFPLRTDPYCRMHIMNSHEMDMRAYVPELHRKGLHILRIDGRHMDPKRLRIIVADYVSIQNGTKEAPPKSVGKDDTPITRGHYFRGIL
;
A
#
# COMPACT_ATOMS: atom_id res chain seq x y z
N ALA A 1 5.56 21.19 -8.74
CA ALA A 1 6.23 20.18 -7.90
C ALA A 1 5.91 18.76 -8.40
N TYR A 2 4.66 18.29 -8.28
CA TYR A 2 4.27 16.92 -8.65
C TYR A 2 4.60 16.52 -10.11
N MET A 3 4.39 17.40 -11.08
CA MET A 3 4.71 17.12 -12.49
C MET A 3 6.19 16.78 -12.73
N ASN A 4 7.11 17.39 -11.97
CA ASN A 4 8.54 17.08 -12.10
C ASN A 4 8.82 15.66 -11.60
N THR A 5 8.22 15.28 -10.46
CA THR A 5 8.31 13.92 -9.93
C THR A 5 7.72 12.90 -10.89
N LEU A 6 6.57 13.21 -11.52
CA LEU A 6 5.96 12.31 -12.50
C LEU A 6 6.85 12.11 -13.73
N LYS A 7 7.50 13.17 -14.24
CA LYS A 7 8.49 13.07 -15.31
C LYS A 7 9.66 12.16 -14.93
N THR A 8 10.23 12.34 -13.75
CA THR A 8 11.31 11.49 -13.25
C THR A 8 10.88 10.03 -13.11
N ILE A 9 9.65 9.76 -12.69
CA ILE A 9 9.09 8.39 -12.65
C ILE A 9 9.00 7.80 -14.05
N VAL A 10 8.47 8.55 -15.03
CA VAL A 10 8.39 8.08 -16.43
C VAL A 10 9.78 7.79 -17.00
N GLU A 11 10.77 8.65 -16.74
CA GLU A 11 12.15 8.46 -17.16
C GLU A 11 12.83 7.24 -16.54
N ALA A 12 12.42 6.86 -15.32
CA ALA A 12 12.89 5.65 -14.64
C ALA A 12 12.38 4.34 -15.27
N LYS A 13 11.42 4.41 -16.20
CA LYS A 13 10.85 3.27 -16.94
C LYS A 13 10.39 2.12 -16.03
N PRO A 14 9.48 2.37 -15.07
CA PRO A 14 8.93 1.31 -14.24
C PRO A 14 8.06 0.36 -15.08
N ASP A 15 7.88 -0.87 -14.59
CA ASP A 15 6.96 -1.85 -15.19
C ASP A 15 5.51 -1.32 -15.25
N SER A 16 5.10 -0.56 -14.23
CA SER A 16 3.80 0.10 -14.13
C SER A 16 3.88 1.38 -13.29
N ILE A 17 2.92 2.29 -13.49
CA ILE A 17 2.73 3.48 -12.65
C ILE A 17 1.38 3.39 -11.95
N SER A 18 1.41 3.38 -10.61
CA SER A 18 0.19 3.38 -9.80
C SER A 18 -0.28 4.81 -9.49
N ILE A 19 -1.57 5.09 -9.71
CA ILE A 19 -2.18 6.40 -9.52
C ILE A 19 -3.17 6.41 -8.34
N HIS A 20 -3.09 7.44 -7.51
CA HIS A 20 -3.96 7.64 -6.34
C HIS A 20 -4.96 8.78 -6.52
N VAL A 21 -4.90 9.51 -7.65
CA VAL A 21 -5.86 10.55 -8.02
C VAL A 21 -6.18 10.48 -9.52
N PRO A 22 -7.43 10.76 -9.95
CA PRO A 22 -7.79 10.71 -11.38
C PRO A 22 -6.98 11.66 -12.27
N GLN A 23 -6.60 12.82 -11.74
CA GLN A 23 -5.81 13.82 -12.46
C GLN A 23 -4.44 13.29 -12.92
N ALA A 24 -3.86 12.33 -12.20
CA ALA A 24 -2.57 11.75 -12.55
C ALA A 24 -2.63 10.99 -13.88
N LEU A 25 -3.77 10.38 -14.22
CA LEU A 25 -3.97 9.73 -15.51
C LEU A 25 -3.89 10.73 -16.67
N LEU A 26 -4.50 11.90 -16.52
CA LEU A 26 -4.46 12.96 -17.53
C LEU A 26 -3.03 13.46 -17.73
N TRP A 27 -2.29 13.68 -16.63
CA TRP A 27 -0.89 14.08 -16.71
C TRP A 27 0.00 13.02 -17.37
N LEU A 28 -0.22 11.73 -17.11
CA LEU A 28 0.51 10.67 -17.79
C LEU A 28 0.23 10.67 -19.30
N ARG A 29 -1.02 10.91 -19.71
CA ARG A 29 -1.39 11.06 -21.13
C ARG A 29 -0.73 12.28 -21.77
N ASP A 30 -0.71 13.42 -21.08
CA ASP A 30 -0.04 14.65 -21.56
C ASP A 30 1.48 14.46 -21.72
N LEU A 31 2.08 13.60 -20.89
CA LEU A 31 3.50 13.21 -20.99
C LEU A 31 3.75 12.14 -22.07
N GLY A 32 2.71 11.65 -22.75
CA GLY A 32 2.81 10.59 -23.75
C GLY A 32 3.18 9.22 -23.16
N TYR A 33 2.90 8.97 -21.88
CA TYR A 33 3.14 7.67 -21.26
C TYR A 33 2.16 6.62 -21.80
N THR A 34 2.71 5.52 -22.31
CA THR A 34 1.94 4.40 -22.89
C THR A 34 2.13 3.09 -22.14
N GLY A 35 2.81 3.12 -20.98
CA GLY A 35 3.02 1.93 -20.15
C GLY A 35 1.79 1.57 -19.31
N ALA A 36 1.93 0.53 -18.49
CA ALA A 36 0.84 0.06 -17.63
C ALA A 36 0.51 1.09 -16.54
N VAL A 37 -0.78 1.34 -16.33
CA VAL A 37 -1.27 2.24 -15.28
C VAL A 37 -2.21 1.48 -14.37
N GLU A 38 -1.91 1.51 -13.07
CA GLU A 38 -2.67 0.81 -12.04
C GLU A 38 -3.49 1.82 -11.24
N ALA A 39 -4.75 1.53 -10.99
CA ALA A 39 -5.58 2.33 -10.10
C ALA A 39 -5.33 1.91 -8.64
N ASP A 40 -4.76 2.80 -7.83
CA ASP A 40 -4.40 2.49 -6.45
C ASP A 40 -5.58 2.63 -5.46
N THR A 41 -5.37 2.14 -4.24
CA THR A 41 -6.34 2.18 -3.13
C THR A 41 -6.87 3.58 -2.80
N GLY A 42 -6.09 4.64 -3.07
CA GLY A 42 -6.49 6.05 -2.87
C GLY A 42 -7.64 6.52 -3.77
N LEU A 43 -8.01 5.76 -4.80
CA LEU A 43 -9.14 6.05 -5.68
C LEU A 43 -10.48 5.58 -5.11
N ASN A 44 -10.49 4.96 -3.92
CA ASN A 44 -11.68 4.57 -3.16
C ASN A 44 -12.65 3.68 -3.94
N ILE A 45 -12.12 2.72 -4.71
CA ILE A 45 -12.93 1.78 -5.50
C ILE A 45 -13.53 0.74 -4.56
N PHE A 46 -14.84 0.87 -4.30
CA PHE A 46 -15.55 0.06 -3.30
C PHE A 46 -16.61 -0.87 -3.89
N ASN A 47 -17.07 -0.60 -5.12
CA ASN A 47 -18.18 -1.33 -5.75
C ASN A 47 -17.98 -1.44 -7.27
N GLY A 48 -18.82 -2.26 -7.92
CA GLY A 48 -18.74 -2.50 -9.36
C GLY A 48 -18.94 -1.25 -10.21
N SER A 49 -19.76 -0.30 -9.79
CA SER A 49 -19.96 0.96 -10.52
C SER A 49 -18.71 1.83 -10.53
N ALA A 50 -18.02 1.95 -9.39
CA ALA A 50 -16.75 2.66 -9.30
C ALA A 50 -15.67 1.95 -10.11
N LEU A 51 -15.64 0.61 -10.07
CA LEU A 51 -14.72 -0.21 -10.84
C LEU A 51 -14.88 -0.02 -12.35
N GLN A 52 -16.12 0.00 -12.84
CA GLN A 52 -16.42 0.19 -14.27
C GLN A 52 -15.81 1.48 -14.83
N VAL A 53 -15.83 2.57 -14.05
CA VAL A 53 -15.21 3.84 -14.47
C VAL A 53 -13.72 3.66 -14.79
N TRP A 54 -13.00 2.86 -14.00
CA TRP A 54 -11.57 2.61 -14.22
C TRP A 54 -11.30 1.57 -15.30
N GLU A 55 -12.21 0.62 -15.51
CA GLU A 55 -12.18 -0.29 -16.65
C GLU A 55 -12.36 0.46 -17.98
N ASP A 56 -13.31 1.40 -18.04
CA ASP A 56 -13.56 2.26 -19.21
C ASP A 56 -12.38 3.21 -19.50
N LEU A 57 -11.59 3.54 -18.48
CA LEU A 57 -10.36 4.32 -18.62
C LEU A 57 -9.13 3.48 -19.00
N HIS A 58 -9.31 2.17 -19.22
CA HIS A 58 -8.30 1.21 -19.65
C HIS A 58 -7.13 1.08 -18.67
N MET A 59 -7.42 1.01 -17.36
CA MET A 59 -6.42 0.65 -16.37
C MET A 59 -5.91 -0.78 -16.61
N SER A 60 -4.67 -1.06 -16.22
CA SER A 60 -4.07 -2.40 -16.31
C SER A 60 -4.52 -3.30 -15.15
N SER A 61 -4.79 -2.70 -14.00
CA SER A 61 -5.25 -3.36 -12.78
C SER A 61 -5.81 -2.33 -11.80
N VAL A 62 -6.54 -2.81 -10.80
CA VAL A 62 -7.15 -1.98 -9.75
C VAL A 62 -6.82 -2.57 -8.39
N ALA A 63 -6.27 -1.78 -7.48
CA ALA A 63 -6.21 -2.06 -6.05
C ALA A 63 -7.46 -1.45 -5.37
N PRO A 64 -8.47 -2.25 -4.99
CA PRO A 64 -9.69 -1.74 -4.37
C PRO A 64 -9.42 -1.20 -2.95
N SER A 65 -10.42 -0.56 -2.36
CA SER A 65 -10.33 -0.05 -0.99
C SER A 65 -9.90 -1.13 0.02
N LEU A 66 -8.98 -0.77 0.92
CA LEU A 66 -8.47 -1.64 2.00
C LEU A 66 -9.52 -1.97 3.07
N GLU A 67 -10.67 -1.32 3.01
CA GLU A 67 -11.80 -1.52 3.90
C GLU A 67 -12.70 -2.70 3.46
N LEU A 68 -12.51 -3.20 2.23
CA LEU A 68 -13.26 -4.34 1.71
C LEU A 68 -12.85 -5.66 2.35
N THR A 69 -13.83 -6.52 2.60
CA THR A 69 -13.61 -7.92 3.00
C THR A 69 -13.16 -8.77 1.82
N LEU A 70 -12.53 -9.92 2.07
CA LEU A 70 -12.19 -10.86 0.99
C LEU A 70 -13.41 -11.36 0.24
N THR A 71 -14.55 -11.53 0.91
CA THR A 71 -15.80 -11.92 0.25
C THR A 71 -16.26 -10.87 -0.74
N GLN A 72 -16.17 -9.59 -0.37
CA GLN A 72 -16.50 -8.48 -1.27
C GLN A 72 -15.50 -8.39 -2.42
N LEU A 73 -14.20 -8.52 -2.16
CA LEU A 73 -13.16 -8.54 -3.21
C LEU A 73 -13.39 -9.66 -4.23
N VAL A 74 -13.72 -10.87 -3.77
CA VAL A 74 -14.05 -11.99 -4.66
C VAL A 74 -15.31 -11.72 -5.48
N SER A 75 -16.34 -11.11 -4.87
CA SER A 75 -17.54 -10.70 -5.60
C SER A 75 -17.23 -9.65 -6.67
N LEU A 76 -16.33 -8.71 -6.35
CA LEU A 76 -15.92 -7.64 -7.25
C LEU A 76 -15.06 -8.18 -8.41
N GLN A 77 -14.13 -9.08 -8.13
CA GLN A 77 -13.32 -9.76 -9.16
C GLN A 77 -14.19 -10.55 -10.15
N LYS A 78 -15.33 -11.10 -9.70
CA LYS A 78 -16.28 -11.81 -10.57
C LYS A 78 -17.09 -10.89 -11.49
N SER A 79 -17.17 -9.59 -11.18
CA SER A 79 -17.95 -8.63 -11.97
C SER A 79 -17.13 -7.90 -13.04
N THR A 80 -15.82 -8.17 -13.16
CA THR A 80 -14.94 -7.51 -14.13
C THR A 80 -13.92 -8.49 -14.71
N ASN A 81 -13.36 -8.18 -15.87
CA ASN A 81 -12.17 -8.84 -16.38
C ASN A 81 -10.87 -8.11 -15.98
N LEU A 82 -10.98 -6.90 -15.43
CA LEU A 82 -9.86 -6.13 -14.93
C LEU A 82 -9.26 -6.83 -13.69
N PRO A 83 -7.96 -7.16 -13.69
CA PRO A 83 -7.32 -7.81 -12.54
C PRO A 83 -7.38 -6.93 -11.29
N LEU A 84 -7.81 -7.51 -10.17
CA LEU A 84 -7.73 -6.85 -8.87
C LEU A 84 -6.41 -7.15 -8.16
N GLU A 85 -5.81 -6.12 -7.60
CA GLU A 85 -4.65 -6.20 -6.74
C GLU A 85 -5.07 -6.23 -5.27
N VAL A 86 -4.53 -7.19 -4.53
CA VAL A 86 -4.80 -7.34 -3.10
C VAL A 86 -3.55 -6.95 -2.34
N MET A 87 -3.65 -5.94 -1.48
CA MET A 87 -2.55 -5.56 -0.59
C MET A 87 -2.33 -6.69 0.42
N VAL A 88 -1.16 -7.29 0.43
CA VAL A 88 -0.85 -8.47 1.25
C VAL A 88 0.22 -8.21 2.30
N HIS A 89 1.06 -7.20 2.13
CA HIS A 89 2.16 -6.94 3.05
C HIS A 89 2.56 -5.48 3.10
N GLY A 90 3.03 -5.05 4.28
CA GLY A 90 3.49 -3.69 4.54
C GLY A 90 2.57 -2.94 5.49
N TYR A 91 2.95 -1.71 5.80
CA TYR A 91 2.19 -0.88 6.72
C TYR A 91 1.08 -0.13 5.98
N THR A 92 -0.15 -0.24 6.47
CA THR A 92 -1.26 0.59 5.97
C THR A 92 -1.10 2.02 6.47
N GLU A 93 -1.12 2.99 5.55
CA GLU A 93 -1.18 4.41 5.88
C GLU A 93 -2.58 4.74 6.42
N MET A 94 -2.63 5.35 7.60
CA MET A 94 -3.90 5.72 8.25
C MET A 94 -4.24 7.19 8.05
N MET A 95 -3.23 8.06 8.03
CA MET A 95 -3.44 9.50 7.95
C MET A 95 -2.22 10.21 7.36
N ILE A 96 -2.50 11.16 6.47
CA ILE A 96 -1.53 12.14 5.98
C ILE A 96 -1.75 13.45 6.73
N SER A 97 -0.67 14.06 7.21
CA SER A 97 -0.68 15.30 7.96
C SER A 97 0.29 16.31 7.38
N GLU A 98 -0.21 17.52 7.13
CA GLU A 98 0.63 18.69 6.86
C GLU A 98 1.32 19.20 8.13
N TYR A 99 0.78 18.89 9.32
CA TYR A 99 1.48 19.13 10.57
C TYR A 99 2.53 18.04 10.82
N CYS A 100 3.75 18.45 11.17
CA CYS A 100 4.85 17.52 11.44
C CYS A 100 5.06 17.38 12.96
N ALA A 101 4.55 16.30 13.55
CA ALA A 101 4.77 16.00 14.97
C ALA A 101 6.26 15.82 15.27
N ILE A 102 7.03 15.24 14.35
CA ILE A 102 8.49 15.07 14.53
C ILE A 102 9.18 16.42 14.72
N ALA A 103 8.90 17.39 13.82
CA ALA A 103 9.46 18.73 13.93
C ALA A 103 9.02 19.44 15.21
N SER A 104 7.79 19.18 15.68
CA SER A 104 7.26 19.75 16.93
C SER A 104 8.01 19.33 18.19
N PHE A 105 8.51 18.09 18.25
CA PHE A 105 9.10 17.53 19.47
C PHE A 105 10.62 17.40 19.41
N VAL A 106 11.17 17.10 18.24
CA VAL A 106 12.60 16.80 18.05
C VAL A 106 13.29 17.83 17.15
N GLY A 107 12.50 18.63 16.41
CA GLY A 107 12.99 19.69 15.54
C GLY A 107 12.84 21.09 16.15
N THR A 108 12.63 22.07 15.27
CA THR A 108 12.52 23.49 15.61
C THR A 108 11.07 23.95 15.89
N GLY A 109 10.12 23.02 15.90
CA GLY A 109 8.69 23.33 15.96
C GLY A 109 8.06 23.74 14.62
N LYS A 110 8.87 23.94 13.57
CA LYS A 110 8.42 24.45 12.28
C LYS A 110 9.08 23.71 11.12
N LYS A 111 8.48 23.78 9.93
CA LYS A 111 9.07 23.21 8.70
C LYS A 111 10.18 24.11 8.13
N GLU A 112 10.12 25.42 8.36
CA GLU A 112 11.19 26.33 7.91
C GLU A 112 12.49 26.02 8.66
N ASN A 113 13.60 25.92 7.94
CA ASN A 113 14.92 25.60 8.48
C ASN A 113 14.93 24.31 9.32
N CYS A 114 14.07 23.34 8.99
CA CYS A 114 14.02 22.05 9.66
C CYS A 114 15.35 21.29 9.48
N PRO A 115 15.95 20.72 10.54
CA PRO A 115 17.19 19.95 10.45
C PRO A 115 16.99 18.55 9.83
N MET A 116 15.79 18.23 9.34
CA MET A 116 15.42 16.96 8.71
C MET A 116 15.71 15.71 9.55
N PRO A 117 15.35 15.68 10.85
CA PRO A 117 15.65 14.54 11.72
C PRO A 117 14.96 13.24 11.24
N CYS A 118 13.81 13.36 10.58
CA CYS A 118 13.05 12.25 9.99
C CYS A 118 13.77 11.50 8.86
N VAL A 119 14.89 12.00 8.35
CA VAL A 119 15.72 11.32 7.34
C VAL A 119 16.79 10.45 8.00
N SER A 120 17.19 10.78 9.22
CA SER A 120 18.28 10.10 9.92
C SER A 120 17.79 9.06 10.92
N GLU A 121 16.59 9.25 11.49
CA GLU A 121 16.06 8.45 12.57
C GLU A 121 14.60 8.04 12.34
N ASP A 122 14.19 6.95 12.99
CA ASP A 122 12.80 6.48 13.01
C ASP A 122 12.01 7.10 14.16
N TYR A 123 10.77 7.51 13.87
CA TYR A 123 9.86 8.07 14.87
C TYR A 123 8.53 7.34 14.85
N ALA A 124 7.82 7.38 15.98
CA ALA A 124 6.49 6.80 16.11
C ALA A 124 5.64 7.59 17.13
N LEU A 125 4.32 7.52 16.98
CA LEU A 125 3.37 7.95 18.00
C LEU A 125 2.99 6.75 18.86
N LYS A 126 2.85 6.97 20.18
CA LYS A 126 2.36 5.95 21.09
C LYS A 126 1.01 6.37 21.64
N ASP A 127 0.00 5.50 21.53
CA ASP A 127 -1.32 5.79 22.09
C ASP A 127 -1.41 5.43 23.59
N ARG A 128 -2.59 5.71 24.18
CA ARG A 128 -2.88 5.40 25.59
C ARG A 128 -2.93 3.90 25.93
N LYS A 129 -3.13 3.04 24.93
CA LYS A 129 -3.13 1.57 25.10
C LYS A 129 -1.72 0.99 24.94
N GLY A 130 -0.77 1.81 24.50
CA GLY A 130 0.62 1.44 24.30
C GLY A 130 0.93 1.01 22.86
N GLU A 131 -0.03 1.11 21.93
CA GLU A 131 0.19 0.83 20.52
C GLU A 131 1.15 1.86 19.92
N VAL A 132 2.06 1.38 19.08
CA VAL A 132 3.14 2.19 18.47
C VAL A 132 2.86 2.34 16.98
N PHE A 133 2.63 3.57 16.53
CA PHE A 133 2.28 3.93 15.16
C PHE A 133 3.47 4.60 14.48
N PRO A 134 4.16 3.91 13.56
CA PRO A 134 5.33 4.47 12.88
C PRO A 134 4.96 5.75 12.12
N LEU A 135 5.85 6.74 12.19
CA LEU A 135 5.78 7.96 11.40
C LEU A 135 6.73 7.84 10.21
N ARG A 136 6.23 8.22 9.04
CA ARG A 136 7.01 8.31 7.80
C ARG A 136 6.86 9.70 7.20
N THR A 137 7.84 10.16 6.44
CA THR A 137 7.77 11.46 5.77
C THR A 137 8.04 11.31 4.28
N ASP A 138 7.26 11.99 3.46
CA ASP A 138 7.45 11.98 2.02
C ASP A 138 8.38 13.12 1.53
N PRO A 139 8.79 13.11 0.25
CA PRO A 139 9.62 14.17 -0.32
C PRO A 139 8.99 15.57 -0.32
N TYR A 140 7.69 15.70 -0.01
CA TYR A 140 6.98 16.96 0.10
C TYR A 140 6.83 17.43 1.56
N CYS A 141 7.56 16.80 2.49
CA CYS A 141 7.51 17.11 3.93
C CYS A 141 6.11 16.94 4.53
N ARG A 142 5.34 15.95 4.04
CA ARG A 142 4.11 15.49 4.70
C ARG A 142 4.44 14.31 5.59
N MET A 143 3.81 14.31 6.76
CA MET A 143 3.95 13.22 7.73
C MET A 143 2.83 12.21 7.50
N HIS A 144 3.19 10.94 7.50
CA HIS A 144 2.30 9.81 7.30
C HIS A 144 2.28 8.98 8.58
N ILE A 145 1.10 8.78 9.14
CA ILE A 145 0.89 7.95 10.32
C ILE A 145 0.53 6.56 9.82
N MET A 146 1.40 5.60 10.08
CA MET A 146 1.22 4.21 9.67
C MET A 146 0.49 3.41 10.77
N ASN A 147 -0.20 2.34 10.39
CA ASN A 147 -0.84 1.43 11.33
C ASN A 147 0.17 0.82 12.32
N SER A 148 -0.29 0.48 13.54
CA SER A 148 0.61 -0.03 14.59
C SER A 148 1.16 -1.43 14.31
N HIS A 149 0.47 -2.18 13.46
CA HIS A 149 0.87 -3.51 13.05
C HIS A 149 1.04 -3.56 11.53
N GLU A 150 2.14 -4.15 11.11
CA GLU A 150 2.39 -4.44 9.70
C GLU A 150 1.39 -5.50 9.23
N MET A 151 0.90 -5.32 8.00
CA MET A 151 0.09 -6.35 7.39
C MET A 151 0.95 -7.49 6.90
N ASP A 152 0.46 -8.69 7.10
CA ASP A 152 1.00 -9.90 6.50
C ASP A 152 -0.18 -10.75 6.05
N MET A 153 -0.12 -11.34 4.86
CA MET A 153 -1.15 -12.28 4.36
C MET A 153 -0.52 -13.57 3.83
N ARG A 154 0.74 -13.88 4.17
CA ARG A 154 1.46 -15.09 3.70
C ARG A 154 0.67 -16.36 4.00
N ALA A 155 0.07 -16.46 5.18
CA ALA A 155 -0.77 -17.59 5.60
C ALA A 155 -2.03 -17.80 4.74
N TYR A 156 -2.44 -16.79 3.96
CA TYR A 156 -3.65 -16.79 3.15
C TYR A 156 -3.37 -16.83 1.64
N VAL A 157 -2.11 -16.78 1.20
CA VAL A 157 -1.74 -16.82 -0.23
C VAL A 157 -2.41 -17.98 -0.99
N PRO A 158 -2.41 -19.24 -0.48
CA PRO A 158 -3.10 -20.33 -1.20
C PRO A 158 -4.61 -20.10 -1.32
N GLU A 159 -5.23 -19.46 -0.33
CA GLU A 159 -6.66 -19.15 -0.33
C GLU A 159 -7.00 -18.02 -1.31
N LEU A 160 -6.18 -16.96 -1.34
CA LEU A 160 -6.32 -15.84 -2.29
C LEU A 160 -6.23 -16.35 -3.74
N HIS A 161 -5.24 -17.18 -4.02
CA HIS A 161 -5.05 -17.76 -5.36
C HIS A 161 -6.25 -18.61 -5.78
N ARG A 162 -6.75 -19.51 -4.92
CA ARG A 162 -7.96 -20.32 -5.20
C ARG A 162 -9.21 -19.48 -5.43
N LYS A 163 -9.26 -18.28 -4.86
CA LYS A 163 -10.38 -17.34 -4.96
C LYS A 163 -10.31 -16.44 -6.20
N GLY A 164 -9.29 -16.59 -7.04
CA GLY A 164 -9.11 -15.79 -8.27
C GLY A 164 -8.40 -14.46 -8.04
N LEU A 165 -7.83 -14.23 -6.85
CA LEU A 165 -7.09 -13.02 -6.51
C LEU A 165 -5.59 -13.29 -6.69
N HIS A 166 -5.08 -12.97 -7.88
CA HIS A 166 -3.76 -13.41 -8.33
C HIS A 166 -2.66 -12.35 -8.21
N ILE A 167 -3.01 -11.06 -8.23
CA ILE A 167 -2.03 -9.98 -8.06
C ILE A 167 -1.94 -9.65 -6.57
N LEU A 168 -0.79 -9.97 -5.98
CA LEU A 168 -0.50 -9.74 -4.58
C LEU A 168 0.43 -8.53 -4.45
N ARG A 169 -0.09 -7.42 -3.93
CA ARG A 169 0.60 -6.14 -3.80
C ARG A 169 1.34 -6.05 -2.46
N ILE A 170 2.61 -5.68 -2.50
CA ILE A 170 3.49 -5.52 -1.32
C ILE A 170 3.95 -4.08 -1.26
N ASP A 171 3.66 -3.38 -0.17
CA ASP A 171 4.23 -2.05 0.07
C ASP A 171 5.60 -2.16 0.74
N GLY A 172 6.64 -2.06 -0.08
CA GLY A 172 8.04 -2.12 0.34
C GLY A 172 8.71 -0.77 0.58
N ARG A 173 8.00 0.37 0.46
CA ARG A 173 8.61 1.72 0.40
C ARG A 173 9.44 2.09 1.63
N HIS A 174 9.14 1.49 2.77
CA HIS A 174 9.79 1.75 4.05
C HIS A 174 10.52 0.51 4.62
N MET A 175 10.86 -0.45 3.76
CA MET A 175 11.56 -1.67 4.16
C MET A 175 13.03 -1.62 3.74
N ASP A 176 13.89 -2.22 4.57
CA ASP A 176 15.25 -2.54 4.15
C ASP A 176 15.22 -3.44 2.89
N PRO A 177 16.06 -3.18 1.86
CA PRO A 177 16.05 -3.96 0.62
C PRO A 177 16.29 -5.46 0.81
N LYS A 178 17.11 -5.89 1.79
CA LYS A 178 17.33 -7.32 2.06
C LYS A 178 16.07 -7.94 2.66
N ARG A 179 15.42 -7.24 3.59
CA ARG A 179 14.12 -7.64 4.16
C ARG A 179 13.06 -7.76 3.07
N LEU A 180 12.94 -6.76 2.19
CA LEU A 180 11.98 -6.77 1.09
C LEU A 180 12.21 -7.97 0.15
N ARG A 181 13.47 -8.25 -0.21
CA ARG A 181 13.81 -9.40 -1.05
C ARG A 181 13.39 -10.73 -0.42
N ILE A 182 13.58 -10.89 0.89
CA ILE A 182 13.15 -12.10 1.61
C ILE A 182 11.63 -12.23 1.59
N ILE A 183 10.91 -11.15 1.88
CA ILE A 183 9.44 -11.12 1.87
C ILE A 183 8.90 -11.49 0.49
N VAL A 184 9.41 -10.87 -0.57
CA VAL A 184 8.99 -11.17 -1.95
C VAL A 184 9.26 -12.62 -2.30
N ALA A 185 10.47 -13.14 -1.98
CA ALA A 185 10.81 -14.54 -2.23
C ALA A 185 9.89 -15.51 -1.48
N ASP A 186 9.49 -15.18 -0.26
CA ASP A 186 8.53 -15.95 0.52
C ASP A 186 7.16 -16.01 -0.15
N TYR A 187 6.61 -14.86 -0.57
CA TYR A 187 5.33 -14.81 -1.27
C TYR A 187 5.37 -15.62 -2.57
N VAL A 188 6.42 -15.45 -3.38
CA VAL A 188 6.60 -16.19 -4.64
C VAL A 188 6.70 -17.69 -4.37
N SER A 189 7.47 -18.11 -3.36
CA SER A 189 7.63 -19.54 -3.05
C SER A 189 6.34 -20.18 -2.56
N ILE A 190 5.54 -19.46 -1.76
CA ILE A 190 4.23 -19.92 -1.31
C ILE A 190 3.25 -19.99 -2.49
N GLN A 191 3.25 -18.98 -3.36
CA GLN A 191 2.40 -18.95 -4.55
C GLN A 191 2.72 -20.10 -5.51
N ASN A 192 4.00 -20.44 -5.68
CA ASN A 192 4.45 -21.55 -6.52
C ASN A 192 4.36 -22.92 -5.83
N GLY A 193 3.95 -22.99 -4.56
CA GLY A 193 3.87 -24.24 -3.80
C GLY A 193 5.22 -24.85 -3.43
N THR A 194 6.33 -24.11 -3.58
CA THR A 194 7.68 -24.57 -3.19
C THR A 194 7.99 -24.31 -1.71
N LYS A 195 7.14 -23.54 -1.03
CA LYS A 195 7.18 -23.30 0.42
C LYS A 195 5.77 -23.39 0.99
N GLU A 196 5.60 -24.04 2.14
CA GLU A 196 4.32 -24.03 2.84
C GLU A 196 4.00 -22.65 3.40
N ALA A 197 2.72 -22.27 3.35
CA ALA A 197 2.26 -21.04 3.97
C ALA A 197 2.43 -21.13 5.50
N PRO A 198 2.85 -20.05 6.17
CA PRO A 198 2.95 -20.05 7.63
C PRO A 198 1.58 -20.24 8.28
N PRO A 199 1.52 -20.66 9.55
CA PRO A 199 0.26 -20.76 10.29
C PRO A 199 -0.54 -19.46 10.28
N LYS A 200 -1.88 -19.57 10.30
CA LYS A 200 -2.77 -18.39 10.37
C LYS A 200 -2.65 -17.64 11.70
N SER A 201 -2.35 -18.37 12.78
CA SER A 201 -2.10 -17.84 14.12
C SER A 201 -0.68 -17.30 14.25
N VAL A 202 -0.56 -16.17 14.92
CA VAL A 202 0.71 -15.57 15.34
C VAL A 202 1.05 -16.16 16.70
N GLY A 203 2.29 -16.61 16.90
CA GLY A 203 2.76 -17.09 18.20
C GLY A 203 2.74 -15.99 19.26
N LYS A 204 2.74 -16.36 20.55
CA LYS A 204 2.75 -15.38 21.65
C LYS A 204 3.99 -14.49 21.66
N ASP A 205 5.11 -15.00 21.17
CA ASP A 205 6.41 -14.31 21.14
C ASP A 205 6.71 -13.67 19.77
N ASP A 206 5.82 -13.84 18.79
CA ASP A 206 5.99 -13.28 17.46
C ASP A 206 5.60 -11.80 17.44
N THR A 207 6.19 -11.05 16.50
CA THR A 207 5.78 -9.67 16.24
C THR A 207 4.30 -9.60 15.85
N PRO A 208 3.47 -8.79 16.54
CA PRO A 208 2.07 -8.63 16.18
C PRO A 208 1.92 -8.14 14.73
N ILE A 209 1.01 -8.78 13.99
CA ILE A 209 0.66 -8.42 12.62
C ILE A 209 -0.84 -8.17 12.50
N THR A 210 -1.24 -7.42 11.48
CA THR A 210 -2.64 -7.27 11.08
C THR A 210 -2.93 -8.08 9.81
N ARG A 211 -4.20 -8.43 9.61
CA ARG A 211 -4.72 -8.96 8.35
C ARG A 211 -5.63 -7.94 7.64
N GLY A 212 -5.54 -6.66 8.02
CA GLY A 212 -6.42 -5.59 7.55
C GLY A 212 -7.89 -5.85 7.89
N HIS A 213 -8.78 -5.27 7.09
CA HIS A 213 -10.24 -5.44 7.24
C HIS A 213 -10.79 -6.68 6.54
N TYR A 214 -9.93 -7.48 5.90
CA TYR A 214 -10.29 -8.65 5.10
C TYR A 214 -11.24 -9.65 5.77
N PHE A 215 -11.17 -9.78 7.10
CA PHE A 215 -11.98 -10.73 7.88
C PHE A 215 -12.96 -10.08 8.87
N ARG A 216 -12.87 -8.77 9.08
CA ARG A 216 -13.66 -8.04 10.08
C ARG A 216 -14.63 -7.03 9.46
N GLY A 217 -14.34 -6.57 8.24
CA GLY A 217 -15.03 -5.45 7.62
C GLY A 217 -14.78 -4.14 8.36
N ILE A 218 -15.35 -3.06 7.82
CA ILE A 218 -15.62 -1.83 8.55
C ILE A 218 -17.15 -1.74 8.62
N LEU A 219 -17.69 -1.84 9.85
CA LEU A 219 -19.11 -1.65 10.14
C LEU A 219 -19.38 -0.18 10.44
#